data_AF-A0A3E0DVZ8-F1
#
_entry.id   AF-A0A3E0DVZ8-F1
#
_cell.length_a   1.000
_cell.length_b   1.000
_cell.length_c   1.000
_cell.angle_alpha   90.00
_cell.angle_beta   90.00
_cell.angle_gamma   90.00
#
_symmetry.space_group_name_H-M   'P 1'
#
loop_
_entity.id
_entity.type
_entity.pdbx_description
1 polymer ?
#
loop_
_entity_poly.entity_id
_entity_poly.type
_entity_poly.pdbx_seq_one_letter_code
_entity_poly.pdbx_strand_id
1 'polypeptide(L)'
;MIPLKSQIENAEDKLISGDINKERFESIIERINGKLGVVSNEIEVLSTKTDSMKTFVDSGLELLTNMDRLFHNGDYDEKRIVAGSIFTQKLIFGNDDCRTTQVNEVINVLTRNSKGSERLKKEKAVKNDSFSVKVPGAGVESPQLGNFTKDPKILQKSLINPYI
;
A
#
# COMPACT_ATOMS: atom_id res chain seq x y z
N MET A 1 31.92 -11.67 21.61
CA MET A 1 32.57 -10.89 20.52
C MET A 1 33.29 -9.72 21.18
N ILE A 2 34.60 -9.57 20.97
CA ILE A 2 35.38 -8.49 21.59
C ILE A 2 35.23 -7.21 20.75
N PRO A 3 34.85 -6.06 21.34
CA PRO A 3 34.75 -4.79 20.62
C PRO A 3 36.06 -4.44 19.92
N LEU A 4 35.98 -3.92 18.68
CA LEU A 4 37.16 -3.57 17.88
C LEU A 4 38.10 -2.59 18.61
N LYS A 5 37.54 -1.65 19.38
CA LYS A 5 38.30 -0.71 20.21
C LYS A 5 39.09 -1.41 21.33
N SER A 6 38.51 -2.43 21.95
CA SER A 6 39.20 -3.22 22.98
C SER A 6 40.33 -4.09 22.40
N GLN A 7 40.29 -4.41 21.10
CA GLN A 7 41.41 -5.10 20.44
C GLN A 7 42.64 -4.19 20.27
N ILE A 8 42.45 -2.86 20.24
CA ILE A 8 43.55 -1.89 20.23
C ILE A 8 44.22 -1.88 21.60
N GLU A 9 43.44 -1.75 22.68
CA GLU A 9 43.93 -1.78 24.06
C GLU A 9 44.75 -3.07 24.33
N ASN A 10 44.24 -4.23 23.89
CA ASN A 10 44.98 -5.50 24.00
C ASN A 10 46.28 -5.54 23.17
N ALA A 11 46.35 -4.80 22.06
CA ALA A 11 47.57 -4.71 21.25
C ALA A 11 48.59 -3.75 21.89
N GLU A 12 48.12 -2.68 22.53
CA GLU A 12 48.94 -1.75 23.29
C GLU A 12 49.62 -2.45 24.48
N ASP A 13 48.88 -3.24 25.26
CA ASP A 13 49.42 -4.02 26.37
C ASP A 13 50.52 -4.99 25.91
N LYS A 14 50.31 -5.63 24.75
CA LYS A 14 51.29 -6.55 24.15
C LYS A 14 52.54 -5.83 23.66
N LEU A 15 52.42 -4.60 23.13
CA LEU A 15 53.56 -3.80 22.75
C LEU A 15 54.39 -3.38 23.98
N ILE A 16 53.71 -2.98 25.06
CA ILE A 16 54.34 -2.59 26.34
C ILE A 16 55.09 -3.78 26.97
N SER A 17 54.49 -4.98 26.92
CA SER A 17 55.12 -6.21 27.42
C SER A 17 56.29 -6.71 26.56
N GLY A 18 56.48 -6.15 25.35
CA GLY A 18 57.49 -6.58 24.40
C GLY A 18 57.13 -7.81 23.57
N ASP A 19 55.90 -8.34 23.72
CA ASP A 19 55.39 -9.49 22.97
C ASP A 19 55.26 -9.23 21.46
N ILE A 20 55.10 -7.96 21.08
CA ILE A 20 55.04 -7.52 19.68
C ILE A 20 55.94 -6.30 19.45
N ASN A 21 56.43 -6.15 18.22
CA ASN A 21 57.19 -4.97 17.80
C ASN A 21 56.27 -3.87 17.23
N LYS A 22 56.84 -2.68 17.04
CA LYS A 22 56.13 -1.50 16.50
C LYS A 22 55.49 -1.78 15.14
N GLU A 23 56.19 -2.42 14.23
CA GLU A 23 55.69 -2.75 12.88
C GLU A 23 54.43 -3.65 12.96
N ARG A 24 54.46 -4.66 13.83
CA ARG A 24 53.33 -5.56 14.04
C ARG A 24 52.14 -4.82 14.67
N PHE A 25 52.40 -3.89 15.59
CA PHE A 25 51.38 -3.04 16.18
C PHE A 25 50.71 -2.14 15.12
N GLU A 26 51.49 -1.45 14.29
CA GLU A 26 50.97 -0.59 13.21
C GLU A 26 50.06 -1.38 12.26
N SER A 27 50.46 -2.57 11.84
CA SER A 27 49.64 -3.46 11.00
C SER A 27 48.32 -3.88 11.67
N ILE A 28 48.32 -4.08 13.00
CA ILE A 28 47.10 -4.39 13.76
C ILE A 28 46.15 -3.18 13.77
N ILE A 29 46.67 -1.98 14.00
CA ILE A 29 45.90 -0.74 14.01
C ILE A 29 45.28 -0.46 12.63
N GLU A 30 46.06 -0.58 11.55
CA GLU A 30 45.54 -0.42 10.19
C GLU A 30 44.37 -1.36 9.91
N ARG A 31 44.51 -2.63 10.29
CA ARG A 31 43.45 -3.62 10.10
C ARG A 31 42.20 -3.31 10.94
N ILE A 32 42.36 -2.86 12.18
CA ILE A 32 41.22 -2.51 13.04
C ILE A 32 40.53 -1.25 12.51
N ASN A 33 41.29 -0.23 12.10
CA ASN A 33 40.75 1.00 11.52
C ASN A 33 40.03 0.72 10.20
N GLY A 34 40.56 -0.17 9.35
CA GLY A 34 39.86 -0.61 8.14
C GLY A 34 38.51 -1.25 8.46
N LYS A 35 38.43 -2.11 9.48
CA LYS A 35 37.16 -2.69 9.93
C LYS A 35 36.19 -1.65 10.50
N LEU A 36 36.70 -0.70 11.30
CA LEU A 36 35.88 0.40 11.82
C LEU A 36 35.31 1.26 10.69
N GLY A 37 36.11 1.55 9.66
CA GLY A 37 35.65 2.29 8.49
C GLY A 37 34.52 1.57 7.75
N VAL A 38 34.65 0.25 7.54
CA VAL A 38 33.58 -0.56 6.91
C VAL A 38 32.30 -0.52 7.73
N VAL A 39 32.39 -0.77 9.04
CA VAL A 39 31.21 -0.76 9.93
C VAL A 39 30.57 0.62 10.00
N SER A 40 31.37 1.69 10.06
CA SER A 40 30.86 3.07 10.10
C SER A 40 30.12 3.42 8.82
N ASN A 41 30.66 3.03 7.66
CA ASN A 41 30.00 3.25 6.37
C ASN A 41 28.69 2.46 6.26
N GLU A 42 28.67 1.21 6.74
CA GLU A 42 27.44 0.40 6.77
C GLU A 42 26.35 1.06 7.64
N ILE A 43 26.72 1.59 8.82
CA ILE A 43 25.81 2.34 9.69
C ILE A 43 25.26 3.57 8.97
N GLU A 44 26.09 4.34 8.28
CA GLU A 44 25.67 5.53 7.55
C GLU A 44 24.68 5.21 6.42
N VAL A 45 24.99 4.18 5.62
CA VAL A 45 24.10 3.69 4.55
C VAL A 45 22.77 3.19 5.12
N LEU A 46 22.79 2.48 6.25
CA LEU A 46 21.57 2.02 6.90
C LEU A 46 20.76 3.17 7.52
N SER A 47 21.44 4.18 8.08
CA SER A 47 20.79 5.38 8.64
C SER A 47 20.07 6.16 7.55
N THR A 48 20.76 6.48 6.45
CA THR A 48 20.17 7.20 5.31
C THR A 48 18.99 6.45 4.71
N LYS A 49 19.09 5.12 4.58
CA LYS A 49 17.96 4.27 4.17
C LYS A 49 16.79 4.35 5.15
N THR A 50 17.06 4.33 6.45
CA THR A 50 16.03 4.43 7.49
C THR A 50 15.31 5.78 7.44
N ASP A 51 16.05 6.88 7.26
CA ASP A 51 15.47 8.23 7.14
C ASP A 51 14.57 8.37 5.91
N SER A 52 14.99 7.81 4.77
CA SER A 52 14.14 7.79 3.56
C SER A 52 12.85 6.98 3.79
N MET A 53 12.95 5.81 4.43
CA MET A 53 11.80 4.97 4.75
C MET A 53 10.84 5.69 5.71
N LYS A 54 11.36 6.36 6.74
CA LYS A 54 10.56 7.16 7.67
C LYS A 54 9.78 8.24 6.92
N THR A 55 10.45 8.94 6.00
CA THR A 55 9.81 9.98 5.17
C THR A 55 8.66 9.40 4.34
N PHE A 56 8.85 8.26 3.68
CA PHE A 56 7.78 7.60 2.92
C PHE A 56 6.60 7.19 3.80
N VAL A 57 6.86 6.66 5.00
CA VAL A 57 5.81 6.28 5.95
C VAL A 57 5.04 7.50 6.44
N ASP A 58 5.74 8.57 6.82
CA ASP A 58 5.11 9.81 7.31
C ASP A 58 4.24 10.45 6.22
N SER A 59 4.76 10.57 4.98
CA SER A 59 3.99 11.11 3.85
C SER A 59 2.81 10.22 3.47
N GLY A 60 2.98 8.89 3.48
CA GLY A 60 1.90 7.95 3.23
C GLY A 60 0.78 8.06 4.27
N LEU A 61 1.15 8.21 5.55
CA LEU A 61 0.18 8.40 6.64
C LEU A 61 -0.54 9.74 6.52
N GLU A 62 0.16 10.82 6.19
CA GLU A 62 -0.44 12.14 5.95
C GLU A 62 -1.46 12.08 4.81
N LEU A 63 -1.14 11.39 3.71
CA LEU A 63 -2.06 11.19 2.59
C LEU A 63 -3.30 10.40 3.04
N LEU A 64 -3.12 9.29 3.76
CA LEU A 64 -4.22 8.44 4.22
C LEU A 64 -5.15 9.16 5.21
N THR A 65 -4.59 9.94 6.13
CA THR A 65 -5.37 10.69 7.14
C THR A 65 -6.14 11.87 6.54
N ASN A 66 -5.61 12.48 5.48
CA ASN A 66 -6.22 13.65 4.83
C ASN A 66 -6.95 13.32 3.53
N MET A 67 -7.07 12.05 3.16
CA MET A 67 -7.54 11.61 1.84
C MET A 67 -8.94 12.17 1.50
N ASP A 68 -9.85 12.20 2.47
CA ASP A 68 -11.20 12.74 2.29
C ASP A 68 -11.17 14.24 1.97
N ARG A 69 -10.38 15.01 2.73
CA ARG A 69 -10.20 16.46 2.52
C ARG A 69 -9.54 16.76 1.18
N LEU A 70 -8.50 16.00 0.83
CA LEU A 70 -7.77 16.15 -0.44
C LEU A 70 -8.69 15.87 -1.63
N PHE A 71 -9.54 14.84 -1.54
CA PHE A 71 -10.48 14.55 -2.60
C PHE A 71 -11.60 15.60 -2.71
N HIS A 72 -12.13 16.11 -1.60
CA HIS A 72 -13.22 17.09 -1.64
C HIS A 72 -12.73 18.46 -2.12
N ASN A 73 -11.63 18.95 -1.56
CA ASN A 73 -11.13 20.31 -1.78
C ASN A 73 -10.19 20.44 -2.98
N GLY A 74 -9.63 19.33 -3.46
CA GLY A 74 -8.66 19.36 -4.54
C GLY A 74 -9.26 19.73 -5.90
N ASP A 75 -8.40 20.08 -6.84
CA ASP A 75 -8.77 20.26 -8.23
C ASP A 75 -8.96 18.91 -8.97
N TYR A 76 -9.19 18.97 -10.28
CA TYR A 76 -9.40 17.77 -11.08
C TYR A 76 -8.19 16.81 -11.07
N ASP A 77 -6.97 17.33 -11.15
CA ASP A 77 -5.76 16.53 -11.18
C ASP A 77 -5.47 15.91 -9.80
N GLU A 78 -5.69 16.66 -8.72
CA GLU A 78 -5.57 16.18 -7.35
C GLU A 78 -6.59 15.07 -7.04
N LYS A 79 -7.85 15.24 -7.44
CA LYS A 79 -8.87 14.19 -7.34
C LYS A 79 -8.48 12.93 -8.10
N ARG A 80 -7.90 13.07 -9.29
CA ARG A 80 -7.42 11.94 -10.10
C ARG A 80 -6.28 11.20 -9.39
N ILE A 81 -5.35 11.92 -8.76
CA ILE A 81 -4.24 11.32 -8.01
C ILE A 81 -4.76 10.53 -6.81
N VAL A 82 -5.69 11.10 -6.04
CA VAL A 82 -6.30 10.41 -4.89
C VAL A 82 -7.07 9.17 -5.35
N ALA A 83 -7.89 9.28 -6.40
CA ALA A 83 -8.61 8.13 -6.96
C ALA A 83 -7.64 7.04 -7.48
N GLY A 84 -6.56 7.42 -8.17
CA GLY A 84 -5.52 6.50 -8.61
C GLY A 84 -4.74 5.85 -7.46
N SER A 85 -4.68 6.49 -6.29
CA SER A 85 -4.06 5.90 -5.09
C SER A 85 -4.95 4.83 -4.44
N ILE A 86 -6.27 4.97 -4.57
CA ILE A 86 -7.25 4.02 -4.04
C ILE A 86 -7.39 2.81 -4.99
N PHE A 87 -7.35 3.03 -6.30
CA PHE A 87 -7.61 2.01 -7.31
C PHE A 87 -6.36 1.68 -8.12
N THR A 88 -5.93 0.42 -8.05
CA THR A 88 -4.70 -0.06 -8.72
C THR A 88 -4.81 -0.21 -10.23
N GLN A 89 -6.01 -0.18 -10.79
CA GLN A 89 -6.24 -0.27 -12.23
C GLN A 89 -7.17 0.85 -12.70
N LYS A 90 -7.15 1.12 -14.01
CA LYS A 90 -7.95 2.17 -14.64
C LYS A 90 -9.45 1.96 -14.41
N LEU A 91 -10.13 2.99 -13.92
CA LEU A 91 -11.59 2.97 -13.78
C LEU A 91 -12.25 2.79 -15.16
N ILE A 92 -13.12 1.79 -15.28
CA ILE A 92 -13.87 1.49 -16.51
C ILE A 92 -15.31 1.94 -16.31
N PHE A 93 -15.70 2.97 -17.04
CA PHE A 93 -17.06 3.50 -17.03
C PHE A 93 -17.86 2.90 -18.20
N GLY A 94 -18.93 2.17 -17.89
CA GLY A 94 -19.92 1.70 -18.85
C GLY A 94 -21.12 2.66 -18.94
N ASN A 95 -22.12 2.30 -19.76
CA ASN A 95 -23.28 3.17 -20.05
C ASN A 95 -24.02 3.63 -18.79
N ASP A 96 -24.20 2.75 -17.80
CA ASP A 96 -24.96 3.07 -16.57
C ASP A 96 -24.20 2.74 -15.27
N ASP A 97 -23.08 2.03 -15.35
CA ASP A 97 -22.32 1.55 -14.19
C ASP A 97 -20.82 1.81 -14.30
N CYS A 98 -20.21 2.19 -13.18
CA CYS A 98 -18.75 2.17 -13.01
C CYS A 98 -18.34 0.79 -12.53
N ARG A 99 -17.61 0.03 -13.36
CA ARG A 99 -16.94 -1.20 -12.89
C ARG A 99 -15.70 -0.76 -12.11
N THR A 100 -15.84 -0.75 -10.79
CA THR A 100 -14.73 -0.42 -9.89
C THR A 100 -13.64 -1.48 -10.02
N THR A 101 -12.42 -1.01 -10.26
CA THR A 101 -11.24 -1.85 -10.33
C THR A 101 -10.77 -2.32 -8.95
N GLN A 102 -9.79 -3.22 -8.95
CA GLN A 102 -9.15 -3.72 -7.73
C GLN A 102 -8.66 -2.55 -6.84
N VAL A 103 -9.21 -2.48 -5.63
CA VAL A 103 -8.77 -1.53 -4.59
C VAL A 103 -7.36 -1.89 -4.16
N ASN A 104 -6.54 -0.86 -3.92
CA ASN A 104 -5.20 -1.01 -3.36
C ASN A 104 -5.25 -1.85 -2.07
N GLU A 105 -4.38 -2.83 -1.96
CA GLU A 105 -4.38 -3.77 -0.84
C GLU A 105 -4.26 -3.08 0.52
N VAL A 106 -3.42 -2.04 0.62
CA VAL A 106 -3.24 -1.26 1.85
C VAL A 106 -4.55 -0.60 2.25
N ILE A 107 -5.25 0.03 1.30
CA ILE A 107 -6.57 0.64 1.54
C ILE A 107 -7.60 -0.43 1.92
N ASN A 108 -7.58 -1.58 1.25
CA ASN A 108 -8.47 -2.69 1.56
C ASN A 108 -8.25 -3.21 3.01
N VAL A 109 -7.00 -3.38 3.45
CA VAL A 109 -6.69 -3.80 4.81
C VAL A 109 -7.13 -2.76 5.84
N LEU A 110 -6.82 -1.48 5.60
CA LEU A 110 -7.20 -0.39 6.51
C LEU A 110 -8.72 -0.25 6.65
N THR A 111 -9.46 -0.45 5.55
CA THR A 111 -10.94 -0.34 5.53
C THR A 111 -11.65 -1.61 6.00
N ARG A 112 -10.99 -2.77 6.08
CA ARG A 112 -11.61 -3.99 6.64
C ARG A 112 -11.97 -3.83 8.13
N ASN A 113 -11.14 -3.11 8.88
CA ASN A 113 -11.36 -2.91 10.32
C ASN A 113 -12.54 -1.95 10.62
N SER A 114 -12.97 -1.12 9.66
CA SER A 114 -14.12 -0.23 9.86
C SER A 114 -15.47 -0.94 9.78
N LYS A 115 -15.56 -2.08 9.06
CA LYS A 115 -16.80 -2.89 8.99
C LYS A 115 -17.18 -3.55 10.33
N GLY A 116 -16.20 -3.79 11.21
CA GLY A 116 -16.44 -4.23 12.58
C GLY A 116 -17.06 -3.15 13.48
N SER A 117 -16.85 -1.87 13.15
CA SER A 117 -17.38 -0.71 13.87
C SER A 117 -18.85 -0.40 13.50
N GLU A 118 -19.30 -0.77 12.29
CA GLU A 118 -20.70 -0.62 11.88
C GLU A 118 -21.66 -1.48 12.72
N ARG A 119 -21.20 -2.60 13.29
CA ARG A 119 -22.01 -3.41 14.21
C ARG A 119 -22.31 -2.73 15.55
N LEU A 120 -21.58 -1.68 15.93
CA LEU A 120 -21.81 -0.93 17.18
C LEU A 120 -22.76 0.27 17.02
N LYS A 121 -23.22 0.57 15.80
CA LYS A 121 -24.20 1.64 15.55
C LYS A 121 -25.35 1.15 14.68
N LYS A 122 -26.28 0.39 15.28
CA LYS A 122 -27.72 0.34 14.95
C LYS A 122 -28.44 -0.68 15.85
N GLU A 123 -28.52 -0.38 17.14
CA GLU A 123 -29.67 -0.79 17.93
C GLU A 123 -30.63 0.40 17.96
N LYS A 124 -31.37 0.59 16.87
CA LYS A 124 -32.59 1.39 16.88
C LYS A 124 -33.74 0.42 16.70
N ALA A 125 -34.64 0.48 17.67
CA ALA A 125 -35.76 -0.43 17.92
C ALA A 125 -36.46 -0.91 16.65
N VAL A 126 -36.64 -2.23 16.58
CA VAL A 126 -37.59 -2.90 15.71
C VAL A 126 -38.96 -2.24 15.89
N LYS A 127 -39.45 -1.55 14.86
CA LYS A 127 -40.88 -1.52 14.60
C LYS A 127 -41.09 -2.48 13.43
N ASN A 128 -41.77 -3.57 13.75
CA ASN A 128 -42.30 -4.51 12.78
C ASN A 128 -43.07 -3.74 11.71
N ASP A 129 -42.66 -3.86 10.46
CA ASP A 129 -43.59 -3.81 9.35
C ASP A 129 -43.23 -4.96 8.40
N SER A 130 -44.09 -5.98 8.46
CA SER A 130 -44.46 -6.88 7.36
C SER A 130 -44.18 -6.25 6.00
N PHE A 131 -43.48 -6.87 5.05
CA PHE A 131 -43.97 -8.01 4.28
C PHE A 131 -42.82 -8.89 3.78
N SER A 132 -42.75 -10.13 4.29
CA SER A 132 -42.09 -11.23 3.60
C SER A 132 -43.10 -11.81 2.62
N VAL A 133 -42.92 -11.57 1.31
CA VAL A 133 -43.66 -12.33 0.30
C VAL A 133 -43.04 -13.71 0.22
N LYS A 134 -43.61 -14.65 0.98
CA LYS A 134 -43.51 -16.09 0.70
C LYS A 134 -44.03 -16.33 -0.72
N VAL A 135 -43.16 -16.79 -1.61
CA VAL A 135 -43.59 -17.38 -2.88
C VAL A 135 -44.05 -18.82 -2.65
N PRO A 136 -45.29 -19.20 -2.99
CA PRO A 136 -45.68 -20.60 -3.13
C PRO A 136 -45.17 -21.15 -4.47
N GLY A 137 -44.68 -22.38 -4.45
CA GLY A 137 -44.10 -23.05 -5.62
C GLY A 137 -45.11 -23.55 -6.65
N ALA A 138 -44.57 -23.80 -7.84
CA ALA A 138 -45.06 -24.67 -8.92
C ALA A 138 -46.40 -24.34 -9.61
N GLY A 139 -46.32 -24.19 -10.93
CA GLY A 139 -47.43 -24.41 -11.86
C GLY A 139 -48.18 -23.17 -12.33
N VAL A 140 -47.66 -22.50 -13.36
CA VAL A 140 -48.51 -21.68 -14.24
C VAL A 140 -48.06 -21.91 -15.68
N GLU A 141 -48.89 -22.64 -16.41
CA GLU A 141 -48.75 -22.99 -17.82
C GLU A 141 -48.91 -21.75 -18.72
N SER A 142 -48.18 -21.73 -19.84
CA SER A 142 -48.15 -20.61 -20.81
C SER A 142 -49.31 -20.65 -21.82
N PRO A 143 -49.90 -19.50 -22.17
CA PRO A 143 -50.49 -19.29 -23.50
C PRO A 143 -49.66 -18.34 -24.38
N GLN A 144 -49.79 -18.56 -25.69
CA GLN A 144 -48.85 -18.19 -26.76
C GLN A 144 -49.04 -16.79 -27.37
N LEU A 145 -48.01 -16.38 -28.11
CA LEU A 145 -48.00 -15.61 -29.37
C LEU A 145 -48.42 -14.12 -29.36
N GLY A 146 -47.44 -13.27 -29.69
CA GLY A 146 -47.62 -11.90 -30.18
C GLY A 146 -46.32 -11.37 -30.79
N ASN A 147 -46.17 -11.54 -32.10
CA ASN A 147 -45.00 -11.14 -32.89
C ASN A 147 -44.86 -9.62 -33.00
N PHE A 148 -43.66 -9.07 -32.78
CA PHE A 148 -43.21 -7.84 -33.46
C PHE A 148 -41.72 -7.93 -33.86
N THR A 149 -41.57 -8.20 -35.14
CA THR A 149 -40.58 -7.78 -36.14
C THR A 149 -39.18 -7.29 -35.69
N LYS A 150 -38.17 -7.97 -36.24
CA LYS A 150 -36.76 -7.58 -36.31
C LYS A 150 -36.59 -6.20 -36.96
N ASP A 151 -35.58 -5.43 -36.54
CA ASP A 151 -34.73 -4.76 -37.53
C ASP A 151 -33.30 -4.52 -37.03
N PRO A 152 -32.29 -4.59 -37.94
CA PRO A 152 -30.89 -4.81 -37.60
C PRO A 152 -30.04 -3.58 -37.93
N LYS A 153 -29.47 -2.90 -36.93
CA LYS A 153 -28.32 -2.00 -37.14
C LYS A 153 -27.30 -2.13 -36.01
N ILE A 154 -26.57 -3.24 -36.05
CA ILE A 154 -25.20 -3.30 -35.53
C ILE A 154 -24.32 -2.65 -36.61
N LEU A 155 -23.93 -1.39 -36.41
CA LEU A 155 -22.81 -0.78 -37.15
C LEU A 155 -21.98 0.06 -36.19
N GLN A 156 -21.00 -0.62 -35.57
CA GLN A 156 -19.59 -0.24 -35.55
C GLN A 156 -19.28 1.26 -35.50
N LYS A 157 -18.92 1.76 -34.30
CA LYS A 157 -17.91 2.82 -34.16
C LYS A 157 -16.99 2.48 -33.00
N SER A 158 -15.98 1.65 -33.29
CA SER A 158 -14.73 1.67 -32.54
C SER A 158 -14.07 3.03 -32.80
N LEU A 159 -14.03 3.92 -31.81
CA LEU A 159 -13.07 5.02 -31.83
C LEU A 159 -11.80 4.52 -31.13
N ILE A 160 -10.94 3.93 -31.97
CA ILE A 160 -9.50 4.07 -31.83
C ILE A 160 -9.21 5.55 -32.09
N ASN A 161 -8.63 6.26 -31.12
CA ASN A 161 -7.49 7.12 -31.45
C ASN A 161 -6.56 7.30 -30.25
N PRO A 162 -5.26 6.96 -30.39
CA PRO A 162 -4.21 7.12 -29.40
C PRO A 162 -3.42 8.42 -29.63
N TYR A 163 -3.19 9.20 -28.59
CA TYR A 163 -2.12 10.20 -28.51
C TYR A 163 -1.74 10.28 -27.01
N ILE A 164 -0.52 9.89 -26.64
CA ILE A 164 0.65 10.78 -26.47
C ILE A 164 0.27 11.98 -25.60
#